data_AF-A0A966YCE2-F1
#
_entry.id   AF-A0A966YCE2-F1
#
_cell.length_a   1.000
_cell.length_b   1.000
_cell.length_c   1.000
_cell.angle_alpha   90.00
_cell.angle_beta   90.00
_cell.angle_gamma   90.00
#
_symmetry.space_group_name_H-M   'P 1'
#
loop_
_entity.id
_entity.type
_entity.pdbx_description
1 polymer ?
#
loop_
_entity_poly.entity_id
_entity_poly.type
_entity_poly.pdbx_seq_one_letter_code
_entity_poly.pdbx_strand_id
1 'polypeptide(L)'
;MGRPSAGMTDQQGHFILDYAAGYRGALVGTHTVRINTERYVENPDGTTDFFKETIPDTYNSKSTLSADVQTGENQFTFDLSSKTAGRKRR
;
A
#
# COMPACT_ATOMS: atom_id res chain seq x y z
N MET A 1 0.16 21.49 -3.24
CA MET A 1 -0.54 20.23 -3.54
C MET A 1 0.43 19.36 -4.33
N GLY A 2 1.19 18.50 -3.65
CA GLY A 2 2.14 17.59 -4.29
C GLY A 2 1.41 16.42 -4.95
N ARG A 3 2.04 15.77 -5.93
CA ARG A 3 1.51 14.53 -6.49
C ARG A 3 1.52 13.44 -5.40
N PRO A 4 0.45 12.66 -5.23
CA PRO A 4 0.49 11.50 -4.36
C PRO A 4 1.51 10.50 -4.93
N SER A 5 2.34 9.93 -4.05
CA SER A 5 3.20 8.80 -4.43
C SER A 5 2.35 7.54 -4.31
N ALA A 6 2.41 6.66 -5.31
CA ALA A 6 1.67 5.41 -5.31
C ALA A 6 2.61 4.25 -5.64
N GLY A 7 2.38 3.11 -5.01
CA GLY A 7 3.20 1.92 -5.20
C GLY A 7 2.33 0.69 -5.12
N MET A 8 2.73 -0.36 -5.82
CA MET A 8 2.06 -1.66 -5.77
C MET A 8 2.89 -2.60 -4.91
N THR A 9 2.26 -3.23 -3.93
CA THR A 9 2.90 -4.30 -3.17
C THR A 9 2.97 -5.58 -4.01
N ASP A 10 4.10 -6.27 -3.99
CA ASP A 10 4.30 -7.56 -4.61
C ASP A 10 3.76 -8.72 -3.75
N GLN A 11 3.90 -9.95 -4.24
CA GLN A 11 3.45 -11.16 -3.53
C GLN A 11 4.20 -11.43 -2.21
N GLN A 12 5.37 -10.80 -2.02
CA GLN A 12 6.20 -10.94 -0.82
C GLN A 12 5.89 -9.86 0.23
N GLY A 13 5.02 -8.88 -0.09
CA GLY A 13 4.71 -7.77 0.80
C GLY A 13 5.64 -6.56 0.61
N HIS A 14 6.53 -6.59 -0.39
CA HIS A 14 7.40 -5.46 -0.70
C HIS A 14 6.73 -4.49 -1.66
N PHE A 15 6.84 -3.19 -1.38
CA PHE A 15 6.32 -2.14 -2.23
C PHE A 15 7.40 -1.11 -2.47
N ILE A 16 7.37 -0.50 -3.64
CA ILE A 16 8.18 0.67 -3.98
C ILE A 16 7.18 1.75 -4.39
N LEU A 17 7.21 2.90 -3.71
CA LEU A 17 6.44 4.06 -4.13
C LEU A 17 7.10 4.65 -5.37
N ASP A 18 6.29 5.06 -6.35
CA ASP A 18 6.72 5.85 -7.49
C ASP A 18 6.10 7.25 -7.36
N TYR A 19 6.97 8.26 -7.25
CA TYR A 19 6.54 9.66 -7.15
C TYR A 19 6.46 10.33 -8.54
N ALA A 20 7.42 10.05 -9.42
CA ALA A 20 7.47 10.58 -10.78
C ALA A 20 8.17 9.59 -11.72
N ALA A 21 8.00 9.75 -13.04
CA ALA A 21 8.63 8.88 -14.04
C ALA A 21 10.15 8.84 -13.85
N GLY A 22 10.66 7.74 -13.30
CA GLY A 22 12.09 7.54 -12.98
C GLY A 22 12.49 7.84 -11.53
N TYR A 23 11.61 8.39 -10.69
CA TYR A 23 11.87 8.70 -9.29
C TYR A 23 11.07 7.77 -8.37
N ARG A 24 11.76 6.74 -7.88
CA ARG A 24 11.29 5.86 -6.81
C ARG A 24 11.38 6.57 -5.47
N GLY A 25 10.40 6.35 -4.62
CA GLY A 25 10.26 6.94 -3.29
C GLY A 25 9.10 7.92 -3.20
N ALA A 26 9.20 8.79 -2.21
CA ALA A 26 8.26 9.87 -1.96
C ALA A 26 9.05 11.16 -1.71
N LEU A 27 8.38 12.31 -1.81
CA LEU A 27 8.98 13.59 -1.42
C LEU A 27 9.40 13.57 0.05
N VAL A 28 10.47 14.28 0.38
CA VAL A 28 10.86 14.51 1.78
C VAL A 28 9.75 15.29 2.49
N GLY A 29 9.41 14.86 3.70
CA GLY A 29 8.35 15.43 4.55
C GLY A 29 7.37 14.39 5.07
N THR A 30 6.40 14.87 5.83
CA THR A 30 5.37 14.02 6.44
C THR A 30 4.24 13.73 5.45
N HIS A 31 3.98 12.44 5.22
CA HIS A 31 2.91 11.97 4.35
C HIS A 31 1.95 11.07 5.12
N THR A 32 0.67 11.16 4.77
CA THR A 32 -0.33 10.19 5.22
C THR A 32 -0.27 8.97 4.32
N VAL A 33 -0.04 7.81 4.91
CA VAL A 33 0.06 6.53 4.19
C VAL A 33 -1.33 5.93 4.09
N ARG A 34 -1.77 5.59 2.88
CA ARG A 34 -3.03 4.87 2.67
C ARG A 34 -2.74 3.56 1.99
N ILE A 35 -3.23 2.47 2.56
CA ILE A 35 -3.05 1.13 2.05
C ILE A 35 -4.43 0.55 1.83
N ASN A 36 -4.64 -0.02 0.65
CA ASN A 36 -5.84 -0.75 0.28
C ASN A 36 -5.43 -2.09 -0.34
N THR A 37 -6.20 -3.13 -0.03
CA THR A 37 -6.06 -4.45 -0.64
C THR A 37 -7.14 -4.69 -1.70
N GLU A 38 -8.13 -3.79 -1.78
CA GLU A 38 -9.12 -3.82 -2.85
C GLU A 38 -8.45 -3.58 -4.22
N ARG A 39 -8.59 -4.55 -5.13
CA ARG A 39 -8.07 -4.42 -6.50
C ARG A 39 -8.94 -5.19 -7.50
N TYR A 40 -8.98 -4.66 -8.71
CA TYR A 40 -9.53 -5.31 -9.88
C TYR A 40 -8.34 -5.80 -10.72
N VAL A 41 -8.31 -7.10 -11.02
CA VAL A 41 -7.29 -7.69 -11.89
C VAL A 41 -8.00 -8.18 -13.14
N GLU A 42 -7.68 -7.55 -14.26
CA GLU A 42 -8.11 -8.07 -15.56
C GLU A 42 -7.17 -9.20 -15.96
N ASN A 43 -7.74 -10.38 -16.12
CA ASN A 43 -7.02 -11.57 -16.52
C ASN A 43 -6.90 -11.64 -18.05
N PRO A 44 -5.87 -12.31 -18.58
CA PRO A 44 -5.67 -12.48 -20.01
C PRO A 44 -6.84 -13.21 -20.73
N ASP A 45 -7.68 -13.92 -19.99
CA ASP A 45 -8.86 -14.63 -20.49
C ASP A 45 -10.11 -13.73 -20.59
N GLY A 46 -9.98 -12.43 -20.27
CA GLY A 46 -11.07 -11.47 -20.29
C GLY A 46 -11.95 -11.50 -19.04
N THR A 47 -11.62 -12.31 -18.02
CA THR A 47 -12.28 -12.25 -16.72
C THR A 47 -11.70 -11.13 -15.86
N THR A 48 -12.48 -10.61 -14.93
CA THR A 48 -12.01 -9.63 -13.94
C THR A 48 -12.13 -10.22 -12.54
N ASP A 49 -10.99 -10.48 -11.90
CA ASP A 49 -10.96 -10.86 -10.50
C ASP A 49 -11.10 -9.62 -9.63
N PHE A 50 -12.14 -9.64 -8.79
CA PHE A 50 -12.35 -8.64 -7.76
C PHE A 50 -11.81 -9.15 -6.42
N PHE A 51 -10.74 -8.53 -5.95
CA PHE A 51 -10.22 -8.73 -4.61
C PHE A 51 -10.85 -7.69 -3.70
N LYS A 52 -11.67 -8.14 -2.74
CA LYS A 52 -12.30 -7.26 -1.77
C LYS A 52 -11.30 -6.79 -0.72
N GLU A 53 -11.49 -5.58 -0.22
CA GLU A 53 -10.74 -5.03 0.91
C GLU A 53 -10.77 -5.98 2.13
N THR A 54 -9.59 -6.34 2.63
CA THR A 54 -9.41 -7.23 3.79
C THR A 54 -8.89 -6.51 5.03
N ILE A 55 -8.35 -5.29 4.86
CA ILE A 55 -7.84 -4.47 5.97
C ILE A 55 -8.89 -3.44 6.42
N PRO A 56 -8.88 -3.06 7.71
CA PRO A 56 -9.77 -2.02 8.21
C PRO A 56 -9.53 -0.65 7.57
N ASP A 57 -10.58 0.19 7.52
CA ASP A 57 -10.52 1.57 7.04
C ASP A 57 -9.49 2.44 7.77
N THR A 58 -9.03 2.04 8.96
CA THR A 58 -7.97 2.71 9.73
C THR A 58 -6.61 2.71 9.04
N TYR A 59 -6.48 1.96 7.95
CA TYR A 59 -5.29 1.95 7.08
C TYR A 59 -5.55 2.63 5.73
N ASN A 60 -6.79 2.98 5.40
CA ASN A 60 -7.18 3.59 4.12
C ASN A 60 -7.95 4.92 4.30
N SER A 61 -9.28 4.89 4.24
CA SER A 61 -10.15 6.08 4.30
C SER A 61 -9.98 6.87 5.60
N LYS A 62 -9.77 6.17 6.72
CA LYS A 62 -9.48 6.75 8.03
C LYS A 62 -8.04 6.47 8.44
N SER A 63 -7.12 6.50 7.47
CA SER A 63 -5.74 6.12 7.75
C SER A 63 -5.16 6.96 8.89
N THR A 64 -4.68 6.26 9.91
CA THR A 64 -3.88 6.84 11.01
C THR A 64 -2.39 6.63 10.78
N LEU A 65 -1.99 6.04 9.66
CA LEU A 65 -0.59 5.82 9.31
C LEU A 65 0.02 7.10 8.77
N SER A 66 1.17 7.48 9.33
CA SER A 66 2.03 8.54 8.81
C SER A 66 3.44 8.02 8.59
N ALA A 67 4.08 8.53 7.55
CA ALA A 67 5.49 8.30 7.27
C ALA A 67 6.18 9.65 7.14
N ASP A 68 7.26 9.84 7.89
CA ASP A 68 8.12 11.01 7.75
C ASP A 68 9.33 10.64 6.91
N VAL A 69 9.32 11.07 5.65
CA VAL A 69 10.37 10.75 4.68
C VAL A 69 11.50 11.75 4.85
N GLN A 70 12.70 11.27 5.14
CA GLN A 70 13.89 12.10 5.25
C GLN A 70 14.76 12.04 4.00
N THR A 71 15.76 12.92 3.91
CA THR A 71 16.75 12.84 2.82
C THR A 71 17.60 11.57 2.98
N GLY A 72 17.69 10.74 1.94
CA GLY A 72 18.48 9.51 1.95
C GLY A 72 17.61 8.26 1.83
N GLU A 73 18.15 7.14 2.32
CA GLU A 73 17.44 5.86 2.31
C GLU A 73 16.45 5.81 3.48
N ASN A 74 15.18 5.54 3.17
CA ASN A 74 14.13 5.40 4.17
C ASN A 74 13.47 4.04 3.99
N GLN A 75 13.31 3.30 5.07
CA GLN A 75 12.61 2.03 5.09
C GLN A 75 11.46 2.12 6.08
N PHE A 76 10.23 1.96 5.57
CA PHE A 76 9.02 1.95 6.39
C PHE A 76 8.36 0.59 6.28
N THR A 77 8.10 -0.03 7.43
CA THR A 77 7.37 -1.29 7.52
C THR A 77 6.02 -1.01 8.19
N PHE A 78 4.93 -1.38 7.51
CA PHE A 78 3.58 -1.23 8.03
C PHE A 78 2.98 -2.62 8.28
N ASP A 79 2.83 -2.98 9.56
CA ASP A 79 2.16 -4.22 9.93
C ASP A 79 0.64 -4.05 9.80
N LEU A 80 0.09 -4.61 8.73
CA LEU A 80 -1.35 -4.59 8.46
C LEU A 80 -2.04 -5.74 9.20
N SER A 81 -2.91 -5.39 10.14
CA SER A 81 -3.84 -6.38 10.70
C SER A 81 -5.04 -6.54 9.75
N SER A 82 -5.02 -7.57 8.91
CA SER A 82 -6.20 -7.89 8.10
C SER A 82 -7.27 -8.53 8.98
N LYS A 83 -8.55 -8.30 8.65
CA LYS A 83 -9.67 -9.03 9.26
C LYS A 83 -9.79 -10.47 8.72
N THR A 84 -8.95 -10.86 7.75
CA THR A 84 -9.03 -12.15 7.08
C THR A 84 -7.89 -13.07 7.52
N ALA A 85 -8.27 -14.11 8.24
CA ALA A 85 -7.51 -15.34 8.48
C ALA A 85 -6.27 -15.23 9.39
N GLY A 86 -6.55 -15.04 10.68
CA GLY A 86 -5.99 -15.99 11.65
C GLY A 86 -6.44 -17.40 11.27
N ARG A 87 -5.72 -18.05 10.34
CA ARG A 87 -5.78 -19.51 10.18
C ARG A 87 -5.29 -20.06 11.52
N LYS A 88 -6.24 -20.43 12.40
CA LYS A 88 -6.02 -21.30 13.55
C LYS A 88 -5.02 -22.38 13.12
N ARG A 89 -3.76 -22.26 13.55
CA ARG A 89 -2.88 -23.42 13.61
C ARG A 89 -3.48 -24.29 14.72
N ARG A 90 -4.00 -25.42 14.27
CA ARG A 90 -4.68 -26.45 15.05
C ARG A 90 -3.70 -27.15 15.96
#